data_AF-A0A961RAS4-F1
#
_entry.id   AF-A0A961RAS4-F1
#
_cell.length_a   1.000
_cell.length_b   1.000
_cell.length_c   1.000
_cell.angle_alpha   90.00
_cell.angle_beta   90.00
_cell.angle_gamma   90.00
#
_symmetry.space_group_name_H-M   'P 1'
#
loop_
_entity.id
_entity.type
_entity.pdbx_description
1 polymer ?
#
loop_
_entity_poly.entity_id
_entity_poly.type
_entity_poly.pdbx_seq_one_letter_code
_entity_poly.pdbx_strand_id
1 'polypeptide(L)'
;GGALIGCSAGFVNVPRIKGSHNAMLSGMLAAEKLAEAIAAGRAQDELAEYENEWRASDIGTDLKKVRNVKPLWSRFGTYLGIALGGLDMWTNTLGFSLFGTQRHGKPDHATLKPASECKPIVYPKPDGKLTFDRLS
;
A
#
# COMPACT_ATOMS: atom_id res chain seq x y z
N GLY A 1 10.75 -2.18 -23.06
CA GLY A 1 9.97 -2.57 -21.87
C GLY A 1 9.72 -1.37 -20.98
N GLY A 2 9.30 -1.61 -19.74
CA GLY A 2 9.09 -0.59 -18.71
C GLY A 2 8.92 -1.25 -17.33
N ALA A 3 9.12 -0.49 -16.25
CA ALA A 3 8.96 -0.96 -14.88
C ALA A 3 8.09 0.02 -14.08
N LEU A 4 7.22 -0.52 -13.21
CA LEU A 4 6.50 0.28 -12.21
C LEU A 4 7.30 0.25 -10.91
N ILE A 5 7.54 1.44 -10.34
CA ILE A 5 8.28 1.60 -9.08
C ILE A 5 7.50 2.49 -8.12
N GLY A 6 7.88 2.46 -6.84
CA GLY A 6 7.34 3.31 -5.78
C GLY A 6 5.83 3.23 -5.60
N CYS A 7 5.19 4.38 -5.39
CA CYS A 7 3.75 4.44 -5.11
C CYS A 7 2.90 3.97 -6.30
N SER A 8 3.39 4.13 -7.53
CA SER A 8 2.71 3.60 -8.73
C SER A 8 2.65 2.07 -8.73
N ALA A 9 3.65 1.41 -8.14
CA ALA A 9 3.67 -0.04 -7.92
C ALA A 9 2.99 -0.47 -6.61
N GLY A 10 2.53 0.47 -5.78
CA GLY A 10 1.82 0.18 -4.54
C GLY A 10 2.69 -0.18 -3.34
N PHE A 11 3.96 0.22 -3.30
CA PHE A 11 4.89 -0.14 -2.21
C PHE A 11 4.74 0.69 -0.92
N VAL A 12 3.51 0.90 -0.46
CA VAL A 12 3.22 1.70 0.74
C VAL A 12 2.92 0.80 1.94
N ASN A 13 3.67 0.98 3.02
CA ASN A 13 3.33 0.42 4.32
C ASN A 13 2.28 1.31 5.01
N VAL A 14 1.01 0.96 4.83
CA VAL A 14 -0.14 1.74 5.31
C VAL A 14 -0.16 1.90 6.83
N PRO A 15 0.04 0.86 7.66
CA PRO A 15 0.00 1.02 9.12
C PRO A 15 1.07 1.95 9.67
N ARG A 16 2.23 2.04 9.00
CA ARG A 16 3.32 2.93 9.38
C ARG A 16 3.22 4.31 8.73
N ILE A 17 2.33 4.49 7.75
CA ILE A 17 2.25 5.68 6.89
C ILE A 17 3.62 5.97 6.24
N LYS A 18 4.28 4.92 5.73
CA LYS A 18 5.61 5.02 5.13
C LYS A 18 5.66 4.32 3.77
N GLY A 19 5.94 5.10 2.73
CA GLY A 19 6.17 4.59 1.37
C GLY A 19 7.47 5.10 0.74
N SER A 20 8.04 6.20 1.24
CA SER A 20 9.20 6.84 0.61
C SER A 20 10.44 5.94 0.57
N HIS A 21 10.70 5.17 1.64
CA HIS A 21 11.85 4.26 1.68
C HIS A 21 11.70 3.12 0.68
N ASN A 22 10.54 2.48 0.61
CA ASN A 22 10.27 1.44 -0.37
C ASN A 22 10.27 1.99 -1.80
N ALA A 23 9.82 3.24 -2.00
CA ALA A 23 9.91 3.90 -3.30
C ALA A 23 11.36 4.08 -3.75
N MET A 24 12.22 4.60 -2.87
CA MET A 24 13.66 4.72 -3.15
C MET A 24 14.30 3.36 -3.44
N LEU A 25 14.08 2.37 -2.56
CA LEU A 25 14.62 1.01 -2.74
C LEU A 25 14.16 0.38 -4.05
N SER A 26 12.89 0.56 -4.42
CA SER A 26 12.36 0.01 -5.66
C SER A 26 12.96 0.66 -6.91
N GLY A 27 13.29 1.95 -6.85
CA GLY A 27 13.96 2.67 -7.94
C GLY A 27 15.42 2.26 -8.07
N MET A 28 16.13 2.11 -6.95
CA MET A 28 17.51 1.62 -6.92
C MET A 28 17.60 0.20 -7.51
N LEU A 29 16.76 -0.71 -7.03
CA LEU A 29 16.73 -2.09 -7.51
C LEU A 29 16.40 -2.17 -9.01
N ALA A 30 15.43 -1.38 -9.49
CA ALA A 30 15.11 -1.32 -10.92
C ALA A 30 16.30 -0.83 -11.75
N ALA A 31 17.02 0.20 -11.27
CA ALA A 31 18.20 0.73 -11.96
C ALA A 31 19.35 -0.27 -11.99
N GLU A 32 19.63 -0.97 -10.89
CA GLU A 32 20.66 -2.02 -10.81
C GLU A 32 20.39 -3.15 -11.80
N LYS A 33 19.18 -3.72 -11.77
CA LYS A 33 18.77 -4.80 -12.68
C LYS A 33 18.80 -4.34 -14.15
N LEU A 34 18.37 -3.11 -14.43
CA LEU A 34 18.41 -2.55 -15.78
C LEU A 34 19.86 -2.38 -16.27
N ALA A 35 20.77 -1.90 -15.42
CA ALA A 35 22.18 -1.74 -15.76
C ALA A 35 22.84 -3.10 -16.07
N GLU A 36 22.56 -4.14 -15.26
CA GLU A 36 23.00 -5.52 -15.51
C GLU A 36 22.51 -6.03 -16.87
N ALA A 37 21.23 -5.81 -17.19
CA ALA A 37 20.65 -6.25 -18.46
C ALA A 37 21.28 -5.55 -19.66
N ILE A 38 21.50 -4.23 -19.58
CA ILE A 38 22.19 -3.46 -20.62
C ILE A 38 23.62 -3.96 -20.81
N ALA A 39 24.35 -4.20 -19.72
CA ALA A 39 25.73 -4.71 -19.78
C ALA A 39 25.82 -6.11 -20.41
N ALA A 40 24.79 -6.94 -20.22
CA ALA A 40 24.66 -8.26 -20.85
C ALA A 40 24.21 -8.20 -22.32
N GLY A 41 24.02 -7.00 -22.90
CA GLY A 41 23.56 -6.83 -24.28
C GLY A 41 22.10 -7.25 -24.51
N ARG A 42 21.30 -7.35 -23.43
CA ARG A 42 19.89 -7.69 -23.53
C ARG A 42 19.12 -6.54 -24.18
N ALA A 43 18.12 -6.89 -25.00
CA ALA A 43 17.26 -5.94 -25.67
C ALA A 43 15.88 -6.54 -25.94
N GLN A 44 14.86 -5.68 -25.98
CA GLN A 44 13.47 -6.02 -26.32
C GLN A 44 12.84 -7.13 -25.44
N ASP A 45 13.28 -7.25 -24.20
CA ASP A 45 12.84 -8.28 -23.27
C ASP A 45 12.24 -7.70 -21.97
N GLU A 46 11.87 -8.60 -21.07
CA GLU A 46 11.30 -8.30 -19.76
C GLU A 46 12.35 -8.43 -18.66
N LEU A 47 12.36 -7.47 -17.74
CA LEU A 47 13.26 -7.47 -16.59
C LEU A 47 12.66 -8.30 -15.43
N ALA A 48 12.50 -9.60 -15.66
CA ALA A 48 11.88 -10.53 -14.70
C ALA A 48 12.64 -10.60 -13.36
N GLU A 49 13.95 -10.33 -13.37
CA GLU A 49 14.79 -10.29 -12.18
C GLU A 49 14.32 -9.21 -11.20
N TYR A 50 13.90 -8.04 -11.70
CA TYR A 50 13.35 -6.98 -10.85
C TYR A 50 12.10 -7.46 -10.10
N GLU A 51 11.15 -8.08 -10.82
CA GLU A 51 9.89 -8.58 -10.25
C GLU A 51 10.11 -9.66 -9.19
N ASN A 52 11.09 -10.53 -9.41
CA ASN A 52 11.42 -11.60 -8.47
C ASN A 52 12.18 -11.06 -7.24
N GLU A 53 13.13 -10.15 -7.44
CA GLU A 53 14.00 -9.68 -6.37
C GLU A 53 13.32 -8.73 -5.40
N TRP A 54 12.41 -7.84 -5.84
CA TRP A 54 11.75 -6.93 -4.89
C TRP A 54 10.92 -7.69 -3.85
N ARG A 55 10.36 -8.85 -4.23
CA ARG A 55 9.59 -9.73 -3.34
C ARG A 55 10.44 -10.39 -2.28
N ALA A 56 11.70 -10.68 -2.60
CA ALA A 56 12.69 -11.24 -1.69
C ALA A 56 13.43 -10.17 -0.88
N SER A 57 13.36 -8.90 -1.28
CA SER A 57 14.05 -7.79 -0.63
C SER A 57 13.34 -7.28 0.62
N ASP A 58 13.93 -6.24 1.23
CA ASP A 58 13.34 -5.50 2.34
C ASP A 58 11.94 -4.96 2.01
N ILE A 59 11.66 -4.64 0.74
CA ILE A 59 10.33 -4.17 0.31
C ILE A 59 9.31 -5.28 0.53
N GLY A 60 9.55 -6.46 -0.02
CA GLY A 60 8.68 -7.62 0.14
C GLY A 60 8.51 -8.00 1.61
N THR A 61 9.60 -7.98 2.39
CA THR A 61 9.57 -8.28 3.82
C THR A 61 8.76 -7.27 4.62
N ASP A 62 8.89 -5.97 4.35
CA ASP A 62 8.14 -4.90 5.00
C ASP A 62 6.63 -5.00 4.69
N LEU A 63 6.26 -5.18 3.42
CA LEU A 63 4.87 -5.26 2.98
C LEU A 63 4.17 -6.56 3.41
N LYS A 64 4.88 -7.69 3.36
CA LYS A 64 4.32 -9.00 3.70
C LYS A 64 3.84 -9.07 5.15
N LYS A 65 4.54 -8.40 6.08
CA LYS A 65 4.20 -8.34 7.51
C LYS A 65 2.89 -7.60 7.78
N VAL A 66 2.56 -6.61 6.95
CA VAL A 66 1.41 -5.71 7.17
C VAL A 66 0.25 -5.95 6.21
N ARG A 67 0.36 -6.96 5.34
CA ARG A 67 -0.55 -7.19 4.21
C ARG A 67 -2.04 -7.30 4.58
N ASN A 68 -2.34 -7.75 5.80
CA ASN A 68 -3.72 -7.99 6.23
C ASN A 68 -4.34 -6.81 7.01
N VAL A 69 -3.58 -5.79 7.39
CA VAL A 69 -4.10 -4.72 8.27
C VAL A 69 -5.24 -3.94 7.61
N LYS A 70 -5.04 -3.43 6.39
CA LYS A 70 -6.09 -2.66 5.69
C LYS A 70 -7.29 -3.51 5.26
N PRO A 71 -7.12 -4.75 4.76
CA PRO A 71 -8.26 -5.64 4.51
C PRO A 71 -9.11 -5.90 5.77
N LEU A 72 -8.48 -6.20 6.91
CA LEU A 72 -9.19 -6.47 8.17
C LEU A 72 -9.90 -5.21 8.69
N TRP A 73 -9.23 -4.05 8.65
CA TRP A 73 -9.85 -2.77 9.00
C TRP A 73 -11.09 -2.48 8.13
N SER A 74 -10.97 -2.66 6.81
CA SER A 74 -12.07 -2.34 5.89
C SER A 74 -13.27 -3.27 6.04
N ARG A 75 -13.06 -4.52 6.48
CA ARG A 75 -14.13 -5.52 6.66
C ARG A 75 -14.80 -5.44 8.03
N PHE A 76 -14.04 -5.19 9.09
CA PHE A 76 -14.53 -5.26 10.47
C PHE A 76 -14.66 -3.90 11.16
N GLY A 77 -14.38 -2.81 10.43
CA GLY A 77 -14.41 -1.46 10.97
C GLY A 77 -13.18 -1.14 11.84
N THR A 78 -13.14 0.09 12.35
CA THR A 78 -11.95 0.62 13.05
C THR A 78 -11.57 -0.18 14.29
N TYR A 79 -12.50 -0.42 15.21
CA TYR A 79 -12.14 -1.04 16.49
C TYR A 79 -11.72 -2.51 16.34
N LEU A 80 -12.60 -3.34 15.77
CA LEU A 80 -12.33 -4.77 15.62
C LEU A 80 -11.26 -5.03 14.56
N GLY A 81 -11.29 -4.32 13.45
CA GLY A 81 -10.33 -4.53 12.37
C GLY A 81 -8.90 -4.10 12.71
N ILE A 82 -8.71 -3.04 13.52
CA ILE A 82 -7.38 -2.67 14.03
C ILE A 82 -6.87 -3.73 15.01
N ALA A 83 -7.72 -4.23 15.92
CA ALA A 83 -7.32 -5.29 16.86
C ALA A 83 -6.87 -6.57 16.13
N LEU A 84 -7.67 -7.04 15.15
CA LEU A 84 -7.34 -8.21 14.33
C LEU A 84 -6.11 -7.97 13.46
N GLY A 85 -5.98 -6.78 12.87
CA GLY A 85 -4.82 -6.39 12.07
C GLY A 85 -3.53 -6.34 12.90
N GLY A 86 -3.60 -5.82 14.12
CA GLY A 86 -2.47 -5.82 15.07
C GLY A 86 -2.05 -7.23 15.47
N LEU A 87 -3.02 -8.11 15.77
CA LEU A 87 -2.76 -9.51 16.10
C LEU A 87 -2.10 -10.26 14.93
N ASP A 88 -2.60 -10.09 13.71
CA ASP A 88 -2.01 -10.73 12.53
C ASP A 88 -0.60 -10.19 12.23
N MET A 89 -0.39 -8.88 12.36
CA MET A 89 0.93 -8.27 12.16
C MET A 89 1.95 -8.76 13.21
N TRP A 90 1.51 -8.92 14.46
CA TRP A 90 2.34 -9.49 15.52
C TRP A 90 2.73 -10.95 15.22
N THR A 91 1.76 -11.79 14.81
CA THR A 91 2.07 -13.18 14.41
C THR A 91 2.94 -13.26 13.15
N ASN A 92 2.77 -12.35 12.18
CA ASN A 92 3.66 -12.29 11.01
C ASN A 92 5.10 -11.95 11.40
N THR A 93 5.31 -11.23 12.51
CA THR A 93 6.64 -11.00 13.06
C THR A 93 7.26 -12.29 13.60
N LEU A 94 6.43 -13.24 14.05
CA LEU A 94 6.82 -14.59 14.47
C LEU A 94 6.91 -15.58 13.29
N GLY A 95 6.70 -15.12 12.05
CA GLY A 95 6.91 -15.91 10.84
C GLY A 95 5.66 -16.59 10.24
N PHE A 96 4.46 -16.40 10.82
CA PHE A 96 3.22 -16.97 10.27
C PHE A 96 2.06 -15.97 10.32
N SER A 97 1.00 -16.18 9.55
CA SER A 97 -0.20 -15.34 9.60
C SER A 97 -1.39 -16.16 10.06
N LEU A 98 -2.11 -15.67 11.06
CA LEU A 98 -3.32 -16.32 11.57
C LEU A 98 -4.45 -16.34 10.54
N PHE A 99 -4.52 -15.30 9.70
CA PHE A 99 -5.60 -15.14 8.73
C PHE A 99 -5.13 -15.39 7.29
N GLY A 100 -3.93 -15.92 7.06
CA GLY A 100 -3.39 -16.15 5.72
C GLY A 100 -3.17 -14.85 4.93
N THR A 101 -3.72 -14.73 3.73
CA THR A 101 -3.68 -13.48 2.95
C THR A 101 -5.10 -13.04 2.65
N GLN A 102 -5.51 -11.94 3.28
CA GLN A 102 -6.83 -11.34 3.13
C GLN A 102 -6.89 -10.48 1.87
N ARG A 103 -8.05 -10.51 1.20
CA ARG A 103 -8.32 -9.66 0.04
C ARG A 103 -9.15 -8.45 0.45
N HIS A 104 -8.98 -7.36 -0.29
CA HIS A 104 -9.92 -6.25 -0.26
C HIS A 104 -11.29 -6.70 -0.79
N GLY A 105 -12.36 -6.07 -0.29
CA GLY A 105 -13.73 -6.40 -0.66
C GLY A 105 -14.16 -5.72 -1.95
N LYS A 106 -14.88 -4.59 -1.82
CA LYS A 106 -15.33 -3.79 -2.96
C LYS A 106 -14.26 -2.78 -3.38
N PRO A 107 -14.15 -2.43 -4.67
CA PRO A 107 -13.34 -1.30 -5.08
C PRO A 107 -13.92 0.00 -4.54
N ASP A 108 -13.06 0.99 -4.26
CA ASP A 108 -13.45 2.23 -3.57
C ASP A 108 -14.59 2.97 -4.27
N HIS A 109 -14.60 3.01 -5.61
CA HIS A 109 -15.66 3.67 -6.39
C HIS A 109 -17.05 3.03 -6.20
N ALA A 110 -17.12 1.77 -5.76
CA ALA A 110 -18.37 1.03 -5.52
C ALA A 110 -18.79 1.02 -4.04
N THR A 111 -18.17 1.86 -3.20
CA THR A 111 -18.47 1.95 -1.76
C THR A 111 -19.51 3.01 -1.40
N LEU A 112 -19.86 3.89 -2.35
CA LEU A 112 -20.84 4.95 -2.14
C LEU A 112 -22.28 4.42 -2.10
N LYS A 113 -23.12 5.11 -1.33
CA LYS A 113 -24.57 4.92 -1.31
C LYS A 113 -25.28 6.05 -2.05
N PRO A 114 -26.50 5.84 -2.56
CA PRO A 114 -27.32 6.92 -3.08
C PRO A 114 -27.48 8.05 -2.04
N ALA A 115 -27.51 9.30 -2.53
CA ALA A 115 -27.63 10.47 -1.65
C ALA A 115 -28.92 10.44 -0.82
N SER A 116 -29.99 9.86 -1.35
CA SER A 116 -31.28 9.66 -0.66
C SER A 116 -31.20 8.73 0.56
N GLU A 117 -30.17 7.89 0.66
CA GLU A 117 -29.96 6.95 1.76
C GLU A 117 -28.98 7.49 2.83
N CYS A 118 -28.44 8.69 2.61
CA CYS A 118 -27.42 9.30 3.47
C CYS A 118 -27.97 10.52 4.22
N LYS A 119 -27.48 10.74 5.43
CA LYS A 119 -27.70 12.00 6.15
C LYS A 119 -26.59 13.00 5.76
N PRO A 120 -26.93 14.20 5.25
CA PRO A 120 -25.94 15.22 4.95
C PRO A 120 -25.10 15.57 6.18
N ILE A 121 -23.78 15.68 6.00
CA ILE A 121 -22.86 16.10 7.06
C ILE A 121 -22.81 17.63 7.06
N VAL A 122 -23.18 18.25 8.18
CA VAL A 122 -23.09 19.70 8.36
C VAL A 122 -21.73 20.04 8.96
N TYR A 123 -20.81 20.50 8.12
CA TYR A 123 -19.50 20.97 8.56
C TYR A 123 -19.58 22.42 9.09
N PRO A 124 -18.84 22.77 10.16
CA PRO A 124 -18.78 24.13 10.66
C PRO A 124 -18.14 25.07 9.62
N LYS A 125 -18.50 26.35 9.65
CA LYS A 125 -17.87 27.37 8.80
C LYS A 125 -16.41 27.56 9.20
N PRO A 126 -15.50 27.81 8.24
CA PRO A 126 -14.11 28.10 8.54
C PRO A 126 -13.97 29.38 9.38
N ASP A 127 -13.02 29.37 10.30
CA ASP A 127 -12.76 30.47 11.25
C ASP A 127 -11.63 31.41 10.82
N GLY A 128 -10.93 31.10 9.72
CA GLY A 128 -9.81 31.88 9.18
C GLY A 128 -8.56 31.88 10.05
N LYS A 129 -8.49 31.01 11.07
CA LYS A 129 -7.35 30.88 12.00
C LYS A 129 -6.84 29.45 12.06
N LEU A 130 -7.72 28.50 12.36
CA LEU A 130 -7.44 27.07 12.41
C LEU A 130 -8.02 26.33 11.20
N THR A 131 -9.09 26.88 10.63
CA THR A 131 -9.85 26.29 9.52
C THR A 131 -10.08 27.34 8.45
N PHE A 132 -9.85 26.96 7.19
CA PHE A 132 -9.88 27.85 6.04
C PHE A 132 -10.81 27.29 4.98
N ASP A 133 -11.30 28.14 4.09
CA ASP A 133 -11.96 27.66 2.88
C ASP A 133 -10.93 27.14 1.88
N ARG A 134 -11.39 26.44 0.84
CA ARG A 134 -10.50 25.78 -0.11
C ARG A 134 -9.75 26.75 -1.05
N LEU A 135 -10.19 28.01 -1.18
CA LEU A 135 -9.60 28.98 -2.11
C LEU A 135 -8.51 29.85 -1.48
N SER A 136 -8.46 29.91 -0.15
CA SER A 136 -7.45 30.63 0.65
C SER A 136 -6.12 29.89 0.66
#